data_AF-A0A822GAC9-F1
#
_entry.id   AF-A0A822GAC9-F1
#
_cell.length_a   1.000
_cell.length_b   1.000
_cell.length_c   1.000
_cell.angle_alpha   90.00
_cell.angle_beta   90.00
_cell.angle_gamma   90.00
#
_symmetry.space_group_name_H-M   'P 1'
#
loop_
_entity.id
_entity.type
_entity.pdbx_description
1 polymer ?
#
loop_
_entity_poly.entity_id
_entity_poly.type
_entity_poly.pdbx_seq_one_letter_code
_entity_poly.pdbx_strand_id
1 'polypeptide(L)'
;MATSTLSNDDFHTNSDDQHLEIFGLIWLDADVNIKEIRNTEQQLRSIINHLKKFQDVKQCQQYIEERSQKDRLVLIVSGRLGREIVPSIHKLRQVISIYVYCMDKKSNEQWSCEFAKVKAVVVELDELVSRIKTDHKIQKKVEEPLSISVLNTSIDTGKSTIGVNGEFVFSQVLIDCLLRLKSTQTDINELINCLENEYEGNNFELNNLHEFQQNYSPNK
;
A
#
# COMPACT_ATOMS: atom_id res chain seq x y z
N MET A 1 14.96 -15.74 49.01
CA MET A 1 13.88 -16.27 48.15
C MET A 1 13.11 -15.09 47.60
N ALA A 2 13.41 -14.71 46.36
CA ALA A 2 12.69 -13.65 45.65
C ALA A 2 12.13 -14.30 44.39
N THR A 3 10.82 -14.50 44.35
CA THR A 3 10.09 -14.98 43.18
C THR A 3 9.71 -13.79 42.33
N SER A 4 10.40 -13.64 41.21
CA SER A 4 10.07 -12.74 40.11
C SER A 4 8.89 -13.33 39.32
N THR A 5 7.75 -12.65 39.31
CA THR A 5 6.66 -12.93 38.39
C THR A 5 6.92 -12.12 37.12
N LEU A 6 7.41 -12.80 36.08
CA LEU A 6 7.42 -12.28 34.72
C LEU A 6 5.98 -12.37 34.19
N SER A 7 5.37 -11.22 33.95
CA SER A 7 4.14 -11.13 33.17
C SER A 7 4.50 -11.41 31.72
N ASN A 8 3.99 -12.53 31.20
CA ASN A 8 3.95 -12.80 29.76
C ASN A 8 2.92 -11.84 29.15
N ASP A 9 3.41 -10.76 28.54
CA ASP A 9 2.62 -10.03 27.56
C ASP A 9 2.64 -10.86 26.27
N ASP A 10 1.57 -11.61 26.07
CA ASP A 10 1.25 -12.28 24.82
C ASP A 10 1.07 -11.22 23.72
N PHE A 11 2.10 -11.09 22.87
CA PHE A 11 1.94 -10.46 21.57
C PHE A 11 0.99 -11.32 20.72
N HIS A 12 -0.31 -11.08 20.85
CA HIS A 12 -1.27 -11.40 19.80
C HIS A 12 -1.01 -10.47 18.62
N THR A 13 -0.07 -10.87 17.77
CA THR A 13 0.01 -10.33 16.40
C THR A 13 -1.20 -10.85 15.65
N ASN A 14 -2.19 -9.99 15.45
CA ASN A 14 -3.29 -10.20 14.52
C ASN A 14 -2.68 -10.57 13.15
N SER A 15 -3.02 -11.74 12.63
CA SER A 15 -2.43 -12.34 11.43
C SER A 15 -2.80 -11.63 10.11
N ASP A 16 -3.55 -10.54 10.17
CA ASP A 16 -4.03 -9.74 9.01
C ASP A 16 -3.19 -8.47 8.76
N ASP A 17 -2.09 -8.27 9.49
CA ASP A 17 -1.25 -7.05 9.42
C ASP A 17 0.04 -7.20 8.59
N GLN A 18 0.25 -8.34 7.91
CA GLN A 18 1.38 -8.50 6.99
C GLN A 18 0.98 -8.24 5.53
N HIS A 19 0.34 -7.11 5.27
CA HIS A 19 0.25 -6.64 3.88
C HIS A 19 1.60 -6.05 3.48
N LEU A 20 2.20 -6.61 2.43
CA LEU A 20 3.51 -6.19 1.93
C LEU A 20 3.43 -4.81 1.22
N GLU A 21 2.21 -4.37 0.88
CA GLU A 21 1.96 -3.11 0.19
C GLU A 21 1.67 -1.96 1.16
N ILE A 22 2.37 -0.83 0.95
CA ILE A 22 2.12 0.42 1.68
C ILE A 22 0.76 1.03 1.26
N PHE A 23 0.34 0.77 0.03
CA PHE A 23 -0.91 1.29 -0.53
C PHE A 23 -2.05 0.29 -0.36
N GLY A 24 -3.22 0.79 0.05
CA GLY A 24 -4.45 0.01 0.12
C GLY A 24 -5.58 0.73 -0.61
N LEU A 25 -6.44 -0.03 -1.28
CA LEU A 25 -7.62 0.47 -1.95
C LEU A 25 -8.88 0.00 -1.22
N ILE A 26 -9.76 0.94 -0.91
CA ILE A 26 -11.02 0.66 -0.22
C ILE A 26 -12.17 1.10 -1.12
N TRP A 27 -13.16 0.24 -1.31
CA TRP A 27 -14.39 0.55 -2.03
C TRP A 27 -15.59 0.41 -1.10
N LEU A 28 -16.24 1.53 -0.78
CA LEU A 28 -17.47 1.61 0.00
C LEU A 28 -18.67 1.90 -0.91
N ASP A 29 -19.48 0.88 -1.16
CA ASP A 29 -20.70 1.01 -1.97
C ASP A 29 -21.80 0.09 -1.44
N ALA A 30 -23.03 0.63 -1.36
CA ALA A 30 -24.20 -0.11 -0.93
C ALA A 30 -24.78 -0.98 -2.05
N ASP A 31 -24.64 -0.54 -3.31
CA ASP A 31 -25.28 -1.18 -4.47
C ASP A 31 -24.25 -1.96 -5.28
N VAL A 32 -23.78 -3.08 -4.71
CA VAL A 32 -22.79 -3.95 -5.36
C VAL A 32 -23.43 -4.70 -6.54
N ASN A 33 -23.46 -4.08 -7.74
CA ASN A 33 -23.85 -4.76 -8.98
C ASN A 33 -22.74 -5.75 -9.42
N ILE A 34 -22.98 -7.03 -9.14
CA ILE A 34 -21.99 -8.12 -9.11
C ILE A 34 -21.20 -8.33 -10.42
N LYS A 35 -21.74 -7.97 -11.59
CA LYS A 35 -21.11 -8.27 -12.90
C LYS A 35 -20.15 -7.20 -13.40
N GLU A 36 -20.56 -5.93 -13.41
CA GLU A 36 -19.70 -4.80 -13.83
C GLU A 36 -18.53 -4.63 -12.86
N ILE A 37 -18.78 -4.90 -11.57
CA ILE A 37 -17.78 -4.80 -10.51
C ILE A 37 -16.64 -5.80 -10.69
N ARG A 38 -16.84 -6.99 -11.27
CA ARG A 38 -15.77 -7.97 -11.43
C ARG A 38 -14.65 -7.50 -12.36
N ASN A 39 -15.01 -6.89 -13.48
CA ASN A 39 -14.03 -6.38 -14.44
C ASN A 39 -13.28 -5.17 -13.85
N THR A 40 -14.03 -4.25 -13.23
CA THR A 40 -13.42 -3.09 -12.58
C THR A 40 -12.55 -3.49 -11.38
N GLU A 41 -12.96 -4.48 -10.60
CA GLU A 41 -12.15 -5.03 -9.50
C GLU A 41 -10.82 -5.56 -10.02
N GLN A 42 -10.80 -6.31 -11.11
CA GLN A 42 -9.55 -6.79 -11.70
C GLN A 42 -8.66 -5.64 -12.20
N GLN A 43 -9.26 -4.63 -12.83
CA GLN A 43 -8.52 -3.44 -13.26
C GLN A 43 -7.93 -2.66 -12.07
N LEU A 44 -8.69 -2.50 -10.99
CA LEU A 44 -8.23 -1.82 -9.78
C LEU A 44 -7.13 -2.61 -9.08
N ARG A 45 -7.28 -3.94 -8.97
CA ARG A 45 -6.26 -4.85 -8.42
C ARG A 45 -4.95 -4.85 -9.23
N SER A 46 -5.01 -4.58 -10.54
CA SER A 46 -3.81 -4.38 -11.35
C SER A 46 -3.07 -3.06 -11.07
N ILE A 47 -3.68 -2.14 -10.33
CA ILE A 47 -3.08 -0.85 -9.94
C ILE A 47 -2.61 -0.91 -8.47
N ILE A 48 -3.48 -1.37 -7.57
CA ILE A 48 -3.22 -1.58 -6.15
C ILE A 48 -3.79 -2.96 -5.81
N ASN A 49 -2.95 -3.93 -5.47
CA ASN A 49 -3.39 -5.31 -5.29
C ASN A 49 -4.38 -5.43 -4.13
N HIS A 50 -4.09 -4.72 -3.04
CA HIS A 50 -4.92 -4.77 -1.83
C HIS A 50 -6.22 -3.97 -1.96
N LEU A 51 -7.26 -4.60 -2.51
CA LEU A 51 -8.62 -4.06 -2.58
C LEU A 51 -9.53 -4.67 -1.49
N LYS A 52 -10.08 -3.84 -0.61
CA LYS A 52 -11.12 -4.20 0.36
C LYS A 52 -12.44 -3.51 0.04
N LYS A 53 -13.54 -4.26 0.13
CA LYS A 53 -14.89 -3.78 -0.18
C LYS A 53 -15.74 -3.76 1.08
N PHE A 54 -16.52 -2.70 1.24
CA PHE A 54 -17.45 -2.51 2.35
C PHE A 54 -18.81 -2.08 1.81
N GLN A 55 -19.87 -2.54 2.47
CA GLN A 55 -21.24 -2.09 2.23
C GLN A 55 -21.76 -1.20 3.36
N ASP A 56 -21.12 -1.29 4.54
CA ASP A 56 -21.49 -0.56 5.74
C ASP A 56 -20.45 0.52 6.07
N VAL A 57 -20.95 1.73 6.38
CA VAL A 57 -20.12 2.90 6.69
C VAL A 57 -19.33 2.69 7.98
N LYS A 58 -19.93 2.10 9.00
CA LYS A 58 -19.29 1.94 10.32
C LYS A 58 -18.16 0.94 10.26
N GLN A 59 -18.39 -0.20 9.59
CA GLN A 59 -17.33 -1.19 9.37
C GLN A 59 -16.17 -0.61 8.57
N CYS A 60 -16.46 0.16 7.52
CA CYS A 60 -15.44 0.83 6.72
C CYS A 60 -14.66 1.85 7.54
N GLN A 61 -15.35 2.68 8.33
CA GLN A 61 -14.72 3.68 9.17
C GLN A 61 -13.83 3.04 10.24
N GLN A 62 -14.34 2.02 10.94
CA GLN A 62 -13.58 1.29 11.95
C GLN A 62 -12.31 0.68 11.34
N TYR A 63 -12.42 0.05 10.17
CA TYR A 63 -11.27 -0.49 9.45
C TYR A 63 -10.23 0.59 9.12
N ILE A 64 -10.65 1.78 8.68
CA ILE A 64 -9.73 2.88 8.38
C ILE A 64 -9.06 3.41 9.65
N GLU A 65 -9.81 3.51 10.76
CA GLU A 65 -9.33 4.05 12.04
C GLU A 65 -8.35 3.12 12.75
N GLU A 66 -8.55 1.80 12.63
CA GLU A 66 -7.68 0.78 13.22
C GLU A 66 -6.35 0.60 12.46
N ARG A 67 -6.25 1.11 11.23
CA ARG A 67 -5.05 0.99 10.39
C ARG A 67 -3.92 1.92 10.83
N SER A 68 -2.70 1.52 10.46
CA SER A 68 -1.49 2.25 10.82
C SER A 68 -1.45 3.62 10.13
N GLN A 69 -0.89 4.62 10.81
CA GLN A 69 -0.68 5.95 10.23
C GLN A 69 0.34 5.96 9.07
N LYS A 70 1.07 4.86 8.88
CA LYS A 70 2.00 4.66 7.76
C LYS A 70 1.29 4.19 6.50
N ASP A 71 0.10 3.62 6.63
CA ASP A 71 -0.66 3.06 5.51
C ASP A 71 -1.14 4.19 4.60
N ARG A 72 -1.22 3.89 3.30
CA ARG A 72 -1.56 4.85 2.25
C ARG A 72 -2.85 4.39 1.57
N LEU A 73 -3.98 4.76 2.19
CA LEU A 73 -5.32 4.33 1.80
C LEU A 73 -5.93 5.28 0.76
N VAL A 74 -6.31 4.69 -0.36
CA VAL A 74 -7.14 5.29 -1.41
C VAL A 74 -8.57 4.80 -1.22
N LEU A 75 -9.53 5.72 -1.12
CA LEU A 75 -10.92 5.38 -0.87
C LEU A 75 -11.81 5.73 -2.07
N ILE A 76 -12.62 4.79 -2.51
CA ILE A 76 -13.72 4.95 -3.47
C ILE A 76 -15.02 4.88 -2.67
N VAL A 77 -15.88 5.89 -2.77
CA VAL A 77 -17.18 5.94 -2.10
C VAL A 77 -18.30 6.25 -3.06
N SER A 78 -19.49 5.71 -2.82
CA SER A 78 -20.70 6.21 -3.48
C SER A 78 -21.07 7.61 -2.96
N GLY A 79 -21.79 8.42 -3.76
CA GLY A 79 -22.13 9.80 -3.39
C GLY A 79 -22.84 9.93 -2.02
N ARG A 80 -23.80 9.05 -1.75
CA ARG A 80 -24.54 9.03 -0.48
C ARG A 80 -23.65 8.67 0.70
N LEU A 81 -22.93 7.54 0.60
CA LEU A 81 -22.08 7.06 1.70
C LEU A 81 -20.86 7.97 1.91
N GLY A 82 -20.36 8.59 0.84
CA GLY A 82 -19.28 9.57 0.88
C GLY A 82 -19.63 10.78 1.76
N ARG A 83 -20.85 11.32 1.62
CA ARG A 83 -21.30 12.44 2.45
C ARG A 83 -21.32 12.11 3.95
N GLU A 84 -21.54 10.83 4.29
CA GLU A 84 -21.57 10.35 5.67
C GLU A 84 -20.17 10.11 6.23
N ILE A 85 -19.30 9.40 5.49
CA ILE A 85 -18.01 8.95 6.01
C ILE A 85 -16.90 10.00 5.89
N VAL A 86 -16.88 10.80 4.81
CA VAL A 86 -15.78 11.73 4.50
C VAL A 86 -15.54 12.74 5.63
N PRO A 87 -16.56 13.37 6.25
CA PRO A 87 -16.35 14.29 7.37
C PRO A 87 -15.67 13.65 8.60
N SER A 88 -15.79 12.33 8.79
CA SER A 88 -15.15 11.62 9.89
C SER A 88 -13.70 11.28 9.59
N ILE A 89 -13.41 10.86 8.35
CA ILE A 89 -12.09 10.30 7.99
C ILE A 89 -11.14 11.30 7.32
N HIS A 90 -11.61 12.46 6.84
CA HIS A 90 -10.78 13.36 6.03
C HIS A 90 -9.53 13.88 6.77
N LYS A 91 -9.53 13.89 8.11
CA LYS A 91 -8.37 14.30 8.92
C LYS A 91 -7.34 13.18 9.11
N LEU A 92 -7.72 11.92 8.90
CA LEU A 92 -6.86 10.76 9.13
C LEU A 92 -5.71 10.71 8.13
N ARG A 93 -4.47 10.67 8.61
CA ARG A 93 -3.26 10.72 7.77
C ARG A 93 -3.20 9.55 6.79
N GLN A 94 -3.67 8.38 7.20
CA GLN A 94 -3.66 7.19 6.37
C GLN A 94 -4.54 7.30 5.13
N VAL A 95 -5.57 8.16 5.14
CA VAL A 95 -6.37 8.45 3.94
C VAL A 95 -5.69 9.54 3.12
N ILE A 96 -5.22 9.21 1.92
CA ILE A 96 -4.47 10.13 1.05
C ILE A 96 -5.32 10.71 -0.09
N SER A 97 -6.25 9.91 -0.61
CA SER A 97 -7.10 10.27 -1.73
C SER A 97 -8.47 9.65 -1.58
N ILE A 98 -9.51 10.42 -1.88
CA ILE A 98 -10.90 9.99 -1.88
C ILE A 98 -11.49 10.27 -3.26
N TYR A 99 -12.18 9.30 -3.83
CA TYR A 99 -12.89 9.38 -5.10
C TYR A 99 -14.37 9.09 -4.87
N VAL A 100 -15.22 9.99 -5.35
CA VAL A 100 -16.67 9.81 -5.23
C VAL A 100 -17.18 9.27 -6.57
N TYR A 101 -17.63 8.02 -6.58
CA TYR A 101 -18.25 7.39 -7.74
C TYR A 101 -19.77 7.52 -7.65
N CYS A 102 -20.38 8.29 -8.55
CA CYS A 102 -21.79 8.65 -8.45
C CYS A 102 -22.35 9.14 -9.80
N MET A 103 -23.60 8.77 -10.10
CA MET A 103 -24.35 9.29 -11.25
C MET A 103 -24.72 10.78 -11.11
N ASP A 104 -25.02 11.24 -9.89
CA ASP A 104 -25.36 12.64 -9.61
C ASP A 104 -24.11 13.47 -9.27
N LYS A 105 -23.34 13.80 -10.31
CA LYS A 105 -22.08 14.54 -10.17
C LYS A 105 -22.27 15.91 -9.50
N LYS A 106 -23.25 16.70 -9.96
CA LYS A 106 -23.42 18.10 -9.54
C LYS A 106 -23.72 18.24 -8.06
N SER A 107 -24.62 17.40 -7.52
CA SER A 107 -24.97 17.42 -6.10
C SER A 107 -23.79 17.02 -5.21
N ASN A 108 -22.93 16.11 -5.69
CA ASN A 108 -21.80 15.63 -4.92
C ASN A 108 -20.55 16.52 -5.01
N GLU A 109 -20.38 17.25 -6.10
CA GLU A 109 -19.34 18.27 -6.24
C GLU A 109 -19.48 19.38 -5.19
N GLN A 110 -20.72 19.77 -4.84
CA GLN A 110 -20.98 20.84 -3.89
C GLN A 110 -20.42 20.59 -2.49
N TRP A 111 -20.59 19.38 -1.94
CA TRP A 111 -20.05 19.06 -0.61
C TRP A 111 -18.60 18.57 -0.69
N SER A 112 -18.22 17.90 -1.78
CA SER A 112 -16.88 17.33 -1.89
C SER A 112 -15.77 18.39 -1.97
N CYS A 113 -16.07 19.58 -2.52
CA CYS A 113 -15.10 20.65 -2.67
C CYS A 113 -14.62 21.22 -1.31
N GLU A 114 -15.36 20.97 -0.23
CA GLU A 114 -14.97 21.34 1.13
C GLU A 114 -13.82 20.48 1.66
N PHE A 115 -13.53 19.33 1.03
CA PHE A 115 -12.57 18.35 1.49
C PHE A 115 -11.41 18.20 0.50
N ALA A 116 -10.23 18.75 0.85
CA ALA A 116 -9.04 18.73 -0.02
C ALA A 116 -8.53 17.33 -0.42
N LYS A 117 -8.93 16.28 0.31
CA LYS A 117 -8.58 14.89 -0.01
C LYS A 117 -9.50 14.25 -1.05
N VAL A 118 -10.66 14.85 -1.31
CA VAL A 118 -11.54 14.41 -2.40
C VAL A 118 -10.94 14.89 -3.71
N LYS A 119 -10.47 13.95 -4.53
CA LYS A 119 -9.74 14.25 -5.78
C LYS A 119 -10.68 14.42 -6.96
N ALA A 120 -11.78 13.67 -7.00
CA ALA A 120 -12.73 13.74 -8.08
C ALA A 120 -14.11 13.18 -7.69
N VAL A 121 -15.13 13.74 -8.33
CA VAL A 121 -16.46 13.14 -8.45
C VAL A 121 -16.60 12.62 -9.88
N VAL A 122 -16.80 11.31 -10.02
CA VAL A 122 -16.70 10.58 -11.28
C VAL A 122 -17.98 9.79 -11.52
N VAL A 123 -18.45 9.80 -12.77
CA VAL A 123 -19.65 9.08 -13.22
C VAL A 123 -19.27 7.77 -13.92
N GLU A 124 -18.19 7.77 -14.68
CA GLU A 124 -17.75 6.63 -15.50
C GLU A 124 -16.63 5.83 -14.82
N LEU A 125 -16.74 4.50 -14.82
CA LEU A 125 -15.75 3.62 -14.19
C LEU A 125 -14.36 3.73 -14.85
N ASP A 126 -14.30 3.85 -16.18
CA ASP A 126 -13.03 3.98 -16.89
C ASP A 126 -12.30 5.29 -16.52
N GLU A 127 -13.04 6.38 -16.32
CA GLU A 127 -12.49 7.63 -15.81
C GLU A 127 -11.95 7.45 -14.37
N LEU A 128 -12.67 6.71 -13.52
CA LEU A 128 -12.25 6.44 -12.14
C LEU A 128 -10.94 5.65 -12.11
N VAL A 129 -10.88 4.53 -12.85
CA VAL A 129 -9.71 3.65 -12.92
C VAL A 129 -8.50 4.42 -13.47
N SER A 130 -8.67 5.19 -14.54
CA SER A 130 -7.58 5.96 -15.15
C SER A 130 -7.04 7.06 -14.24
N ARG A 131 -7.91 7.75 -13.48
CA ARG A 131 -7.50 8.74 -12.47
C ARG A 131 -6.72 8.10 -11.33
N ILE A 132 -7.25 7.03 -10.74
CA ILE A 132 -6.57 6.29 -9.67
C ILE A 132 -5.20 5.81 -10.14
N LYS A 133 -5.09 5.25 -11.35
CA LYS A 133 -3.82 4.80 -11.93
C LYS A 133 -2.80 5.93 -12.05
N THR A 134 -3.24 7.10 -12.50
CA THR A 134 -2.37 8.26 -12.70
C THR A 134 -1.88 8.81 -11.36
N ASP A 135 -2.79 9.01 -10.42
CA ASP A 135 -2.48 9.53 -9.09
C ASP A 135 -1.62 8.55 -8.29
N HIS A 136 -1.92 7.26 -8.34
CA HIS A 136 -1.10 6.22 -7.72
C HIS A 136 0.33 6.22 -8.26
N LYS A 137 0.51 6.36 -9.58
CA LYS A 137 1.86 6.44 -10.18
C LYS A 137 2.65 7.66 -9.72
N ILE A 138 1.97 8.80 -9.47
CA ILE A 138 2.61 10.00 -8.93
C ILE A 138 2.95 9.79 -7.45
N GLN A 139 2.02 9.27 -6.66
CA GLN A 139 2.20 9.05 -5.22
C GLN A 139 3.27 8.00 -4.94
N LYS A 140 3.31 6.89 -5.68
CA LYS A 140 4.34 5.85 -5.55
C LYS A 140 5.75 6.43 -5.69
N LYS A 141 5.98 7.38 -6.61
CA LYS A 141 7.29 8.05 -6.76
C LYS A 141 7.68 8.93 -5.57
N VAL A 142 6.72 9.43 -4.81
CA VAL A 142 6.93 10.36 -3.70
C VAL A 142 6.99 9.63 -2.35
N GLU A 143 6.14 8.60 -2.19
CA GLU A 143 5.91 7.88 -0.93
C GLU A 143 6.69 6.57 -0.84
N GLU A 144 7.05 5.97 -1.98
CA GLU A 144 8.07 4.91 -2.07
C GLU A 144 9.32 5.46 -2.76
N PRO A 145 10.02 6.45 -2.17
CA PRO A 145 11.40 6.62 -2.55
C PRO A 145 12.08 5.32 -2.10
N LEU A 146 12.50 4.48 -3.05
CA LEU A 146 13.59 3.53 -2.85
C LEU A 146 14.87 4.36 -2.55
N SER A 147 14.84 5.18 -1.52
CA SER A 147 15.99 5.94 -1.04
C SER A 147 16.77 5.00 -0.15
N ILE A 148 17.60 4.17 -0.78
CA ILE A 148 18.82 3.75 -0.12
C ILE A 148 19.72 4.99 -0.05
N SER A 149 19.48 5.86 0.94
CA SER A 149 20.40 6.95 1.25
C SER A 149 21.58 6.37 2.03
N VAL A 150 22.58 5.87 1.32
CA VAL A 150 23.84 5.41 1.93
C VAL A 150 24.76 6.60 2.30
N LEU A 151 24.46 7.80 1.81
CA LEU A 151 25.37 8.94 1.90
C LEU A 151 24.64 10.24 2.22
N ASN A 152 24.48 10.53 3.51
CA ASN A 152 24.50 11.93 3.93
C ASN A 152 25.98 12.36 4.05
N THR A 153 26.62 12.62 2.91
CA THR A 153 27.85 13.44 2.87
C THR A 153 27.44 14.92 2.98
N SER A 154 26.86 15.30 4.12
CA SER A 154 27.00 16.68 4.57
C SER A 154 28.45 16.82 5.04
N ILE A 155 29.27 17.22 4.10
CA ILE A 155 30.58 17.83 4.31
C ILE A 155 30.36 18.96 5.33
N ASP A 156 30.77 18.76 6.57
CA ASP A 156 31.44 19.82 7.30
C ASP A 156 32.40 19.28 8.36
N THR A 157 33.68 19.44 8.01
CA THR A 157 34.76 19.95 8.86
C THR A 157 34.97 19.36 10.27
N GLY A 158 35.94 18.44 10.33
CA GLY A 158 37.02 18.56 11.32
C GLY A 158 37.19 17.40 12.29
N LYS A 159 38.41 16.84 12.26
CA LYS A 159 39.05 15.96 13.28
C LYS A 159 38.69 14.47 13.21
N SER A 160 39.51 13.71 12.49
CA SER A 160 40.51 12.81 13.10
C SER A 160 40.92 11.72 12.12
N THR A 161 42.19 11.72 11.74
CA THR A 161 42.83 10.75 10.84
C THR A 161 43.11 9.39 11.51
N ILE A 162 42.24 8.92 12.42
CA ILE A 162 42.35 7.61 13.10
C ILE A 162 40.99 6.86 13.16
N GLY A 163 39.86 7.50 12.88
CA GLY A 163 38.53 6.88 12.90
C GLY A 163 37.99 6.66 11.50
N VAL A 164 38.24 5.51 10.89
CA VAL A 164 37.56 5.11 9.64
C VAL A 164 36.06 5.18 9.93
N ASN A 165 35.34 6.04 9.21
CA ASN A 165 33.94 6.37 9.46
C ASN A 165 33.13 5.07 9.63
N GLY A 166 32.80 4.68 10.88
CA GLY A 166 32.34 3.32 11.19
C GLY A 166 31.08 2.95 10.40
N GLU A 167 30.21 3.93 10.17
CA GLU A 167 29.03 3.81 9.31
C GLU A 167 29.37 3.44 7.85
N PHE A 168 30.47 3.97 7.29
CA PHE A 168 30.92 3.60 5.96
C PHE A 168 31.41 2.15 5.90
N VAL A 169 32.14 1.71 6.93
CA VAL A 169 32.60 0.31 7.02
C VAL A 169 31.40 -0.63 7.16
N PHE A 170 30.41 -0.31 8.00
CA PHE A 170 29.18 -1.10 8.12
C PHE A 170 28.39 -1.14 6.80
N SER A 171 28.31 -0.04 6.07
CA SER A 171 27.67 0.01 4.75
C SER A 171 28.40 -0.87 3.74
N GLN A 172 29.74 -0.81 3.70
CA GLN A 172 30.55 -1.66 2.81
C GLN A 172 30.42 -3.15 3.16
N VAL A 173 30.45 -3.49 4.45
CA VAL A 173 30.26 -4.88 4.91
C VAL A 173 28.85 -5.36 4.56
N LEU A 174 27.82 -4.53 4.74
CA LEU A 174 26.45 -4.87 4.36
C LEU A 174 26.35 -5.12 2.85
N ILE A 175 26.90 -4.24 2.01
CA ILE A 175 26.91 -4.40 0.55
C ILE A 175 27.66 -5.68 0.17
N ASP A 176 28.84 -5.92 0.74
CA ASP A 176 29.66 -7.10 0.47
C ASP A 176 28.98 -8.40 0.96
N CYS A 177 28.21 -8.35 2.05
CA CYS A 177 27.36 -9.46 2.47
C CYS A 177 26.21 -9.71 1.48
N LEU A 178 25.49 -8.66 1.06
CA LEU A 178 24.40 -8.75 0.09
C LEU A 178 24.88 -9.26 -1.28
N LEU A 179 26.06 -8.86 -1.74
CA LEU A 179 26.65 -9.31 -3.00
C LEU A 179 27.16 -10.76 -2.93
N ARG A 180 27.56 -11.24 -1.75
CA ARG A 180 28.03 -12.63 -1.54
C ARG A 180 26.91 -13.60 -1.17
N LEU A 181 25.73 -13.10 -0.82
CA LEU A 181 24.52 -13.91 -0.64
C LEU A 181 24.19 -14.57 -1.96
N LYS A 182 24.45 -15.88 -2.05
CA LYS A 182 24.05 -16.69 -3.18
C LYS A 182 22.59 -17.05 -3.00
N SER A 183 21.72 -16.47 -3.82
CA SER A 183 20.34 -16.94 -3.90
C SER A 183 20.35 -18.37 -4.42
N THR A 184 19.75 -19.27 -3.65
CA THR A 184 19.51 -20.64 -4.06
C THR A 184 18.18 -20.71 -4.82
N GLN A 185 17.96 -21.80 -5.56
CA GLN A 185 16.65 -22.06 -6.17
C GLN A 185 15.56 -22.20 -5.11
N THR A 186 15.91 -22.67 -3.90
CA THR A 186 14.99 -22.76 -2.77
C THR A 186 14.48 -21.38 -2.35
N ASP A 187 15.37 -20.40 -2.22
CA ASP A 187 14.99 -19.03 -1.83
C ASP A 187 14.04 -18.39 -2.87
N ILE A 188 14.28 -18.65 -4.15
CA ILE A 188 13.42 -18.19 -5.25
C ILE A 188 12.04 -18.85 -5.16
N ASN A 189 11.98 -20.16 -4.91
CA ASN A 189 10.71 -20.87 -4.78
C ASN A 189 9.93 -20.41 -3.55
N GLU A 190 10.59 -20.13 -2.43
CA GLU A 190 9.95 -19.56 -1.23
C GLU A 190 9.37 -18.18 -1.52
N LEU A 191 10.11 -17.31 -2.22
CA LEU A 191 9.61 -16.01 -2.66
C LEU A 191 8.38 -16.15 -3.56
N ILE A 192 8.43 -17.05 -4.56
CA ILE A 192 7.30 -17.30 -5.47
C ILE A 192 6.07 -17.75 -4.68
N ASN A 193 6.21 -18.74 -3.79
CA ASN A 193 5.11 -19.24 -2.97
C ASN A 193 4.49 -18.12 -2.09
N CYS A 194 5.32 -17.25 -1.50
CA CYS A 194 4.83 -16.12 -0.74
C CYS A 194 4.01 -15.15 -1.61
N LEU A 195 4.50 -14.83 -2.81
CA LEU A 195 3.81 -13.94 -3.74
C LEU A 195 2.54 -14.55 -4.35
N GLU A 196 2.52 -15.86 -4.60
CA GLU A 196 1.31 -16.55 -5.08
C GLU A 196 0.15 -16.42 -4.09
N ASN A 197 0.44 -16.55 -2.79
CA ASN A 197 -0.54 -16.36 -1.74
C ASN A 197 -1.00 -14.89 -1.64
N GLU A 198 -0.07 -13.93 -1.72
CA GLU A 198 -0.39 -12.50 -1.63
C GLU A 198 -1.22 -12.00 -2.83
N TYR A 199 -0.97 -12.55 -4.02
CA TYR A 199 -1.66 -12.20 -5.26
C TYR A 199 -2.86 -13.09 -5.56
N GLU A 200 -3.37 -13.82 -4.58
CA GLU A 200 -4.54 -14.69 -4.77
C GLU A 200 -5.73 -13.90 -5.36
N GLY A 201 -6.25 -14.39 -6.49
CA GLY A 201 -7.35 -13.76 -7.23
C GLY A 201 -6.94 -12.59 -8.14
N ASN A 202 -5.67 -12.18 -8.15
CA ASN A 202 -5.12 -11.20 -9.09
C ASN A 202 -4.40 -11.88 -10.25
N ASN A 203 -5.17 -12.28 -11.27
CA ASN A 203 -4.63 -12.98 -12.45
C ASN A 203 -3.55 -12.18 -13.18
N PHE A 204 -3.56 -10.85 -13.11
CA PHE A 204 -2.54 -10.03 -13.76
C PHE A 204 -1.18 -10.20 -13.10
N GLU A 205 -1.11 -10.08 -11.78
CA GLU A 205 0.15 -10.27 -11.04
C GLU A 205 0.60 -11.74 -11.04
N LEU A 206 -0.33 -12.69 -10.97
CA LEU A 206 0.00 -14.12 -11.09
C LEU A 206 0.61 -14.45 -12.46
N ASN A 207 0.12 -13.83 -13.55
CA ASN A 207 0.72 -14.00 -14.88
C ASN A 207 2.13 -13.40 -14.95
N ASN A 208 2.35 -12.21 -14.35
CA ASN A 208 3.69 -11.61 -14.26
C ASN A 208 4.64 -12.50 -13.46
N LEU A 209 4.16 -13.09 -12.36
CA LEU A 209 4.93 -13.99 -11.51
C LEU A 209 5.31 -15.28 -12.25
N HIS A 210 4.37 -15.85 -12.99
CA HIS A 210 4.62 -17.03 -13.81
C HIS A 210 5.61 -16.73 -14.96
N GLU A 211 5.48 -15.56 -15.61
CA GLU A 211 6.46 -15.11 -16.61
C GLU A 211 7.86 -14.96 -15.99
N PHE A 212 7.95 -14.36 -14.80
CA PHE A 212 9.19 -14.26 -14.05
C PHE A 212 9.78 -15.64 -13.75
N GLN A 213 8.98 -16.58 -13.24
CA GLN A 213 9.43 -17.93 -12.92
C GLN A 213 9.96 -18.68 -14.16
N GLN A 214 9.34 -18.48 -15.33
CA GLN A 214 9.77 -19.13 -16.57
C GLN A 214 11.01 -18.50 -17.20
N ASN A 215 11.12 -17.17 -17.15
CA ASN A 215 12.13 -16.43 -17.90
C ASN A 215 13.34 -16.01 -17.06
N TYR A 216 13.23 -16.03 -15.73
CA TYR A 216 14.32 -15.65 -14.85
C TYR A 216 15.47 -16.65 -14.96
N SER A 217 16.68 -16.13 -15.20
CA SER A 217 17.91 -16.91 -15.24
C SER A 217 18.99 -16.10 -14.52
N PRO A 218 19.51 -16.57 -13.37
CA PRO A 218 20.45 -15.79 -12.56
C PRO A 218 21.80 -15.52 -13.23
N ASN A 219 22.10 -16.21 -14.35
CA ASN A 219 23.36 -16.13 -15.08
C ASN A 219 23.25 -15.51 -16.49
N LYS A 220 22.17 -14.76 -16.77
CA LYS A 220 22.04 -13.98 -18.02
C LYS A 220 22.50 -12.54 -17.85
#